data_AF-A0A2H0SI11-F1
#
_entry.id   AF-A0A2H0SI11-F1
#
_cell.length_a   1.000
_cell.length_b   1.000
_cell.length_c   1.000
_cell.angle_alpha   90.00
_cell.angle_beta   90.00
_cell.angle_gamma   90.00
#
_symmetry.space_group_name_H-M   'P 1'
#
loop_
_entity.id
_entity.type
_entity.pdbx_description
1 polymer ?
#
loop_
_entity_poly.entity_id
_entity_poly.type
_entity_poly.pdbx_seq_one_letter_code
_entity_poly.pdbx_strand_id
1 'polypeptide(L)'
;MATQRWTLQAIEADLRRLKEAGEKPDAYELKQKYGFANLSAWFRTLDIFADTIEDLKDFIEEIFSRVEDKRDLNYRKGDCNCANCQE
;
A
#
# COMPACT_ATOMS: atom_id res chain seq x y z
N MET A 1 -20.01 10.07 -10.41
CA MET A 1 -19.21 10.49 -9.25
C MET A 1 -17.81 10.80 -9.76
N ALA A 2 -17.28 12.00 -9.53
CA ALA A 2 -15.93 12.32 -9.96
C ALA A 2 -14.95 11.47 -9.15
N THR A 3 -14.22 10.56 -9.80
CA THR A 3 -13.14 9.81 -9.15
C THR A 3 -12.09 10.84 -8.74
N GLN A 4 -12.04 11.16 -7.45
CA GLN A 4 -11.04 12.08 -6.92
C GLN A 4 -9.66 11.49 -7.27
N ARG A 5 -8.89 12.21 -8.09
CA ARG A 5 -7.58 11.71 -8.53
C ARG A 5 -6.60 11.92 -7.38
N TRP A 6 -6.30 10.83 -6.67
CA TRP A 6 -5.35 10.84 -5.58
C TRP A 6 -3.93 11.04 -6.11
N THR A 7 -3.24 12.06 -5.60
CA THR A 7 -1.80 12.23 -5.81
C THR A 7 -1.04 11.48 -4.72
N LEU A 8 0.24 11.17 -4.93
CA LEU A 8 1.07 10.53 -3.91
C LEU A 8 1.11 11.34 -2.60
N GLN A 9 1.16 12.67 -2.69
CA GLN A 9 1.09 13.56 -1.52
C GLN A 9 -0.25 13.47 -0.79
N ALA A 10 -1.37 13.36 -1.52
CA ALA A 10 -2.68 13.22 -0.90
C ALA A 10 -2.84 11.86 -0.20
N ILE A 11 -2.27 10.80 -0.79
CA ILE A 11 -2.25 9.47 -0.18
C ILE A 11 -1.42 9.51 1.10
N GLU A 12 -0.21 10.07 1.05
CA GLU A 12 0.64 10.23 2.23
C GLU A 12 -0.08 10.98 3.36
N ALA A 13 -0.68 12.14 3.06
CA ALA A 13 -1.37 12.95 4.05
C ALA A 13 -2.55 12.20 4.70
N ASP A 14 -3.31 11.43 3.91
CA ASP A 14 -4.39 10.60 4.44
C ASP A 14 -3.88 9.41 5.25
N LEU A 15 -2.77 8.76 4.85
CA LEU A 15 -2.13 7.71 5.65
C LEU A 15 -1.66 8.24 7.01
N ARG A 16 -1.08 9.44 7.06
CA ARG A 16 -0.72 10.10 8.33
C ARG A 16 -1.96 10.38 9.19
N ARG A 17 -3.02 10.93 8.59
CA ARG A 17 -4.30 11.16 9.29
C ARG A 17 -4.87 9.85 9.88
N LEU A 18 -4.84 8.76 9.12
CA LEU A 18 -5.31 7.44 9.57
C LEU A 18 -4.48 6.93 10.74
N LYS A 19 -3.14 7.05 10.65
CA LYS A 19 -2.22 6.71 11.74
C LYS A 19 -2.51 7.52 13.00
N GLU A 20 -2.63 8.85 12.89
CA GLU A 20 -2.89 9.76 14.01
C GLU A 20 -4.27 9.50 14.66
N ALA A 21 -5.25 9.11 13.87
CA ALA A 21 -6.57 8.72 14.34
C ALA A 21 -6.60 7.32 15.00
N GLY A 22 -5.50 6.56 14.92
CA GLY A 22 -5.43 5.17 15.39
C GLY A 22 -6.30 4.21 14.58
N GLU A 23 -6.66 4.60 13.36
CA GLU A 23 -7.42 3.76 12.43
C GLU A 23 -6.55 2.60 11.97
N LYS A 24 -7.18 1.45 11.70
CA LYS A 24 -6.49 0.20 11.35
C LYS A 24 -7.00 -0.30 10.00
N PRO A 25 -6.73 0.45 8.92
CA PRO A 25 -7.29 0.15 7.60
C PRO A 25 -6.69 -1.13 7.02
N ASP A 26 -7.47 -1.81 6.19
CA ASP A 26 -6.97 -2.93 5.39
C ASP A 26 -6.31 -2.45 4.08
N ALA A 27 -5.33 -3.22 3.59
CA ALA A 27 -4.59 -2.90 2.37
C ALA A 27 -5.50 -2.84 1.14
N TYR A 28 -6.49 -3.73 1.03
CA TYR A 28 -7.42 -3.78 -0.09
C TYR A 28 -8.47 -2.67 -0.02
N GLU A 29 -8.90 -2.27 1.18
CA GLU A 29 -9.77 -1.10 1.37
C GLU A 29 -9.09 0.18 0.88
N LEU A 30 -7.83 0.39 1.27
CA LEU A 30 -7.04 1.54 0.83
C LEU A 30 -6.80 1.52 -0.68
N LYS A 31 -6.52 0.34 -1.26
CA LYS A 31 -6.41 0.17 -2.72
C LYS A 31 -7.67 0.66 -3.44
N GLN A 32 -8.84 0.27 -2.96
CA GLN A 32 -10.13 0.69 -3.54
C GLN A 32 -10.36 2.20 -3.33
N LYS A 33 -10.11 2.71 -2.13
CA LYS A 33 -10.24 4.13 -1.77
C LYS A 33 -9.40 5.04 -2.68
N TYR A 34 -8.15 4.66 -2.93
CA TYR A 34 -7.21 5.44 -3.72
C TYR A 34 -7.27 5.15 -5.23
N GLY A 35 -8.11 4.20 -5.65
CA GLY A 35 -8.37 3.92 -7.06
C GLY A 35 -7.23 3.16 -7.78
N PHE A 36 -6.45 2.36 -7.05
CA PHE A 36 -5.42 1.52 -7.68
C PHE A 36 -6.05 0.29 -8.34
N ALA A 37 -5.92 0.20 -9.67
CA ALA A 37 -6.37 -0.97 -10.42
C ALA A 37 -5.54 -2.22 -10.08
N ASN A 38 -4.21 -2.08 -10.09
CA ASN A 38 -3.27 -3.20 -9.94
C ASN A 38 -2.80 -3.35 -8.48
N LEU A 39 -2.82 -4.59 -7.97
CA LEU A 39 -2.25 -4.93 -6.66
C LEU A 39 -0.74 -4.65 -6.64
N SER A 40 -0.02 -4.99 -7.72
CA SER A 40 1.42 -4.75 -7.85
C SER A 40 1.80 -3.29 -7.60
N ALA A 41 1.13 -2.37 -8.28
CA ALA A 41 1.36 -0.94 -8.13
C ALA A 41 1.04 -0.47 -6.70
N TRP A 42 -0.07 -0.93 -6.12
CA TRP A 42 -0.51 -0.51 -4.79
C TRP A 42 0.45 -0.95 -3.69
N PHE A 43 0.77 -2.24 -3.62
CA PHE A 43 1.66 -2.79 -2.59
C PHE A 43 3.07 -2.21 -2.71
N ARG A 44 3.57 -1.99 -3.93
CA ARG A 44 4.84 -1.30 -4.16
C ARG A 44 4.79 0.16 -3.70
N THR A 45 3.69 0.88 -3.92
CA THR A 45 3.55 2.26 -3.44
C THR A 45 3.58 2.32 -1.92
N LEU A 46 2.88 1.43 -1.23
CA LEU A 46 2.96 1.32 0.23
C LEU A 46 4.39 1.00 0.70
N ASP A 47 5.07 0.06 0.05
CA ASP A 47 6.44 -0.32 0.39
C ASP A 47 7.41 0.87 0.25
N ILE A 48 7.27 1.66 -0.83
CA ILE A 48 8.02 2.90 -1.04
C ILE A 48 7.74 3.91 0.08
N PHE A 49 6.48 4.09 0.49
CA PHE A 49 6.17 4.99 1.61
C PHE A 49 6.79 4.49 2.94
N ALA A 50 6.77 3.19 3.20
CA ALA A 50 7.38 2.63 4.40
C ALA A 50 8.91 2.81 4.43
N ASP A 51 9.56 2.72 3.26
CA ASP A 51 11.00 2.89 3.12
C ASP A 51 11.44 4.37 3.16
N THR A 52 10.65 5.26 2.55
CA THR A 52 11.01 6.68 2.39
C THR A 52 10.49 7.58 3.52
N ILE A 53 9.47 7.15 4.26
CA ILE A 53 8.82 7.95 5.30
C ILE A 53 8.86 7.16 6.60
N GLU A 54 9.90 7.40 7.40
CA GLU A 54 10.13 6.68 8.67
C GLU A 54 8.92 6.69 9.61
N ASP A 55 8.21 7.83 9.67
CA ASP A 55 6.98 7.96 10.47
C ASP A 55 5.87 6.99 10.04
N LEU A 56 5.78 6.62 8.77
CA LEU A 56 4.75 5.70 8.27
C LEU A 56 5.18 4.24 8.30
N LYS A 57 6.46 3.94 8.55
CA LYS A 57 7.01 2.60 8.44
C LYS A 57 6.26 1.56 9.28
N ASP A 58 6.17 1.76 10.60
CA ASP A 58 5.51 0.81 11.49
C ASP A 58 4.00 0.68 11.21
N PHE A 59 3.38 1.79 10.80
CA PHE A 59 1.96 1.79 10.42
C PHE A 59 1.71 0.96 9.17
N ILE A 60 2.54 1.12 8.14
CA ILE A 60 2.43 0.38 6.89
C ILE A 60 2.79 -1.10 7.08
N GLU A 61 3.79 -1.44 7.91
CA GLU A 61 4.05 -2.82 8.28
C GLU A 61 2.87 -3.46 9.03
N GLU A 62 2.15 -2.72 9.86
CA GLU A 62 0.91 -3.21 10.46
C GLU A 62 -0.17 -3.48 9.39
N ILE A 63 -0.32 -2.61 8.39
CA ILE A 63 -1.22 -2.84 7.26
C ILE A 63 -0.82 -4.13 6.51
N PHE A 64 0.47 -4.32 6.22
CA PHE A 64 0.96 -5.54 5.56
C PHE A 64 0.76 -6.80 6.40
N SER A 65 0.86 -6.71 7.72
CA SER A 65 0.66 -7.85 8.62
C SER A 65 -0.78 -8.40 8.59
N ARG A 66 -1.74 -7.58 8.15
CA ARG A 66 -3.18 -7.89 8.08
C ARG A 66 -3.60 -8.48 6.74
N VAL A 67 -2.71 -8.51 5.75
CA VAL A 67 -2.99 -9.03 4.42
C VAL A 67 -3.27 -10.53 4.51
N GLU A 68 -4.48 -10.92 4.12
CA GLU A 68 -4.95 -12.30 4.24
C GLU A 68 -4.16 -13.26 3.33
N ASP A 69 -3.94 -12.88 2.07
CA ASP A 69 -3.13 -13.67 1.13
C ASP A 69 -1.67 -13.21 1.15
N LYS A 70 -0.82 -13.95 1.89
CA LYS A 70 0.62 -13.65 1.96
C LYS A 70 1.32 -13.64 0.60
N ARG A 71 0.76 -14.25 -0.45
CA ARG A 71 1.33 -14.21 -1.80
C ARG A 71 1.27 -12.80 -2.39
N ASP A 72 0.29 -11.99 -1.99
CA ASP A 72 0.17 -10.60 -2.43
C ASP A 72 1.30 -9.73 -1.88
N LEU A 73 1.92 -10.11 -0.76
CA LEU A 73 3.09 -9.40 -0.24
C LEU A 73 4.30 -9.50 -1.19
N ASN A 74 4.34 -10.46 -2.11
CA ASN A 74 5.40 -10.54 -3.13
C ASN A 74 5.40 -9.30 -4.05
N TYR A 75 4.26 -8.64 -4.21
CA TYR A 75 4.13 -7.43 -5.00
C TYR A 75 4.84 -6.21 -4.41
N ARG A 76 5.19 -6.23 -3.11
CA ARG A 76 5.97 -5.17 -2.46
C ARG A 76 7.30 -4.92 -3.18
N LYS A 77 7.93 -5.99 -3.69
CA LYS A 77 9.25 -5.93 -4.35
C LYS A 77 9.21 -5.61 -5.86
N GLY A 78 8.05 -5.23 -6.41
CA GLY A 78 7.86 -4.93 -7.83
C GLY A 78 7.15 -6.04 -8.62
N ASP A 79 7.22 -6.00 -9.95
CA ASP A 79 6.75 -7.08 -10.82
C ASP A 79 7.38 -8.42 -10.38
N CYS A 80 6.62 -9.52 -10.50
CA CYS A 80 6.97 -10.82 -9.91
C CYS A 80 8.44 -11.18 -10.16
N ASN A 81 9.25 -11.24 -9.10
CA ASN A 81 10.62 -11.78 -9.12
C ASN A 81 10.62 -13.27 -8.74
N CYS A 82 9.49 -13.93 -8.89
CA CYS A 82 9.36 -15.37 -8.76
C CYS A 82 10.13 -16.06 -9.91
N ALA A 83 10.71 -17.25 -9.68
CA ALA A 83 11.43 -17.99 -10.73
C ALA A 83 10.60 -18.11 -12.02
N ASN A 84 9.29 -18.32 -11.88
CA ASN A 84 8.32 -18.43 -12.99
C ASN A 84 8.08 -17.14 -13.81
N CYS A 85 8.55 -15.97 -13.35
CA CYS A 85 8.50 -14.70 -14.09
C CYS A 85 9.89 -14.20 -14.48
N GLN A 86 10.96 -14.88 -14.03
CA GLN A 86 12.33 -14.67 -14.49
C GLN A 86 12.75 -15.67 -15.58
N GLU A 87 11.93 -16.70 -15.87
CA GLU A 87 12.06 -17.61 -17.02
C GLU A 87 11.48 -17.01 -18.32
#